data_AF-A0A944MGL0-F1
#
_entry.id   AF-A0A944MGL0-F1
#
_cell.length_a   1.000
_cell.length_b   1.000
_cell.length_c   1.000
_cell.angle_alpha   90.00
_cell.angle_beta   90.00
_cell.angle_gamma   90.00
#
_symmetry.space_group_name_H-M   'P 1'
#
loop_
_entity.id
_entity.type
_entity.pdbx_description
1 polymer ?
#
loop_
_entity_poly.entity_id
_entity_poly.type
_entity_poly.pdbx_seq_one_letter_code
_entity_poly.pdbx_strand_id
1 'polypeptide(L)'
;MNGVFNGCEKQEKAEIAEEEALDCVHEMDTINHYVGMYPIAAGGPVERGFSQFLMAFLGVMLIGFIFTSPKQRMVVLSVGFVAIAAWMALTIYSSNGFELQNKGYVSALVTSLDQEATGETSEPEIVIGGIAGMLKESLEESGVEVILPSQVEAAKKAGQQSAGADKTHLIKQLKLTYDIDQVKSDSLKPWDGSAFQVMSWHYAKSLGRYFNNPQEIEPMVKNLELAVHLVFYAILGAMALVVFGSRKNSGLLYWLLIVVPIALPLFFVIDYSAWLWWYGHTLNDMGAFSVKPFMPTVFGDGKVAQFTTHSYPYIGFGLMVLMSLVLAMAALLRFKQLKD
;
A
#
# COMPACT_ATOMS: atom_id res chain seq x y z
N MET A 1 -5.39 3.41 21.14
CA MET A 1 -5.61 2.18 20.35
C MET A 1 -4.61 2.22 19.20
N ASN A 2 -3.60 1.35 19.22
CA ASN A 2 -2.44 1.38 18.30
C ASN A 2 -2.39 0.05 17.52
N GLY A 3 -2.91 0.04 16.30
CA GLY A 3 -2.86 -1.11 15.40
C GLY A 3 -3.50 -0.77 14.06
N VAL A 4 -2.96 -1.33 12.98
CA VAL A 4 -3.68 -1.47 11.70
C VAL A 4 -4.42 -2.79 11.83
N PHE A 5 -5.72 -2.72 12.10
CA PHE A 5 -6.56 -3.90 12.23
C PHE A 5 -7.00 -4.33 10.83
N ASN A 6 -6.38 -5.39 10.30
CA ASN A 6 -7.01 -6.18 9.24
C ASN A 6 -7.94 -7.16 9.95
N GLY A 7 -9.22 -6.86 9.95
CA GLY A 7 -10.21 -7.75 10.53
C GLY A 7 -11.39 -6.96 11.07
N CYS A 8 -12.57 -7.39 10.68
CA CYS A 8 -13.80 -6.97 11.31
C CYS A 8 -13.73 -7.34 12.79
N GLU A 9 -14.29 -6.50 13.65
CA GLU A 9 -14.51 -6.90 15.04
C GLU A 9 -15.44 -8.12 15.05
N LYS A 10 -15.08 -9.16 15.82
CA LYS A 10 -15.91 -10.36 16.02
C LYS A 10 -17.32 -9.90 16.40
N GLN A 11 -18.31 -10.23 15.57
CA GLN A 11 -19.68 -9.81 15.83
C GLN A 11 -20.41 -10.87 16.65
N GLU A 12 -20.65 -10.60 17.92
CA GLU A 12 -21.56 -11.42 18.73
C GLU A 12 -23.01 -11.10 18.37
N LYS A 13 -23.54 -11.79 17.34
CA LYS A 13 -24.96 -11.78 16.98
C LYS A 13 -25.59 -13.14 17.31
N ALA A 14 -26.83 -13.13 17.80
CA ALA A 14 -27.55 -14.35 18.20
C ALA A 14 -27.76 -15.38 17.07
N GLU A 15 -27.54 -14.99 15.81
CA GLU A 15 -27.72 -15.81 14.61
C GLU A 15 -26.39 -16.18 13.92
N ILE A 16 -25.24 -15.66 14.39
CA ILE A 16 -23.93 -15.84 13.72
C ILE A 16 -22.93 -16.35 14.76
N ALA A 17 -22.50 -17.62 14.62
CA ALA A 17 -21.42 -18.20 15.40
C ALA A 17 -20.09 -18.01 14.64
N GLU A 18 -19.35 -16.95 14.98
CA GLU A 18 -17.97 -16.74 14.50
C GLU A 18 -16.99 -17.27 15.56
N GLU A 19 -16.26 -18.35 15.26
CA GLU A 19 -15.25 -18.89 16.19
C GLU A 19 -13.96 -18.06 16.17
N GLU A 20 -13.56 -17.55 15.00
CA GLU A 20 -12.36 -16.72 14.76
C GLU A 20 -12.73 -15.42 14.02
N ALA A 21 -11.93 -14.36 14.13
CA ALA A 21 -12.22 -13.08 13.47
C ALA A 21 -11.96 -13.19 11.95
N LEU A 22 -12.96 -12.86 11.12
CA LEU A 22 -12.83 -12.88 9.66
C LEU A 22 -11.64 -12.02 9.17
N ASP A 23 -10.82 -12.56 8.27
CA ASP A 23 -9.90 -11.74 7.47
C ASP A 23 -10.70 -10.98 6.42
N CYS A 24 -11.19 -9.81 6.81
CA CYS A 24 -12.08 -9.02 5.96
C CYS A 24 -11.44 -8.51 4.67
N VAL A 25 -10.10 -8.52 4.56
CA VAL A 25 -9.45 -8.21 3.28
C VAL A 25 -9.48 -9.43 2.36
N HIS A 26 -9.26 -10.64 2.89
CA HIS A 26 -9.39 -11.88 2.11
C HIS A 26 -10.80 -12.03 1.56
N GLU A 27 -11.83 -11.90 2.41
CA GLU A 27 -13.23 -12.01 2.00
C GLU A 27 -13.62 -10.96 0.96
N MET A 28 -13.17 -9.72 1.14
CA MET A 28 -13.44 -8.68 0.15
C MET A 28 -12.74 -8.96 -1.17
N ASP A 29 -11.50 -9.45 -1.16
CA ASP A 29 -10.77 -9.81 -2.37
C ASP A 29 -11.36 -11.04 -3.07
N THR A 30 -11.91 -12.00 -2.32
CA THR A 30 -12.68 -13.13 -2.85
C THR A 30 -13.95 -12.65 -3.55
N ILE A 31 -14.71 -11.74 -2.94
CA ILE A 31 -15.89 -11.13 -3.57
C ILE A 31 -15.48 -10.36 -4.83
N ASN A 32 -14.42 -9.54 -4.75
CA ASN A 32 -13.88 -8.78 -5.87
C ASN A 32 -13.57 -9.71 -7.05
N HIS A 33 -12.89 -10.82 -6.80
CA HIS A 33 -12.60 -11.82 -7.81
C HIS A 33 -13.86 -12.31 -8.54
N TYR A 34 -14.91 -12.68 -7.80
CA TYR A 34 -16.15 -13.18 -8.40
C TYR A 34 -16.84 -12.18 -9.33
N VAL A 35 -16.72 -10.88 -9.06
CA VAL A 35 -17.33 -9.81 -9.88
C VAL A 35 -16.37 -9.18 -10.89
N GLY A 36 -15.15 -9.73 -11.03
CA GLY A 36 -14.14 -9.23 -11.96
C GLY A 36 -13.32 -8.05 -11.44
N MET A 37 -13.49 -7.62 -10.19
CA MET A 37 -12.68 -6.56 -9.59
C MET A 37 -11.31 -7.10 -9.17
N TYR A 38 -10.25 -6.32 -9.41
CA TYR A 38 -8.90 -6.64 -8.93
C TYR A 38 -8.83 -6.61 -7.39
N PRO A 39 -7.82 -7.28 -6.78
CA PRO A 39 -7.60 -7.19 -5.33
C PRO A 39 -7.38 -5.74 -4.86
N ILE A 40 -7.72 -5.45 -3.61
CA ILE A 40 -7.56 -4.12 -2.99
C ILE A 40 -6.10 -3.66 -3.03
N ALA A 41 -5.15 -4.60 -3.00
CA ALA A 41 -3.73 -4.29 -3.09
C ALA A 41 -3.31 -3.67 -4.44
N ALA A 42 -4.09 -3.86 -5.51
CA ALA A 42 -3.85 -3.24 -6.81
C ALA A 42 -4.14 -1.73 -6.82
N GLY A 43 -4.84 -1.22 -5.81
CA GLY A 43 -5.23 0.18 -5.69
C GLY A 43 -4.13 1.04 -5.08
N GLY A 44 -3.85 2.19 -5.69
CA GLY A 44 -2.92 3.20 -5.20
C GLY A 44 -1.48 2.72 -4.97
N PRO A 45 -0.87 1.89 -5.86
CA PRO A 45 0.42 1.28 -5.58
C PRO A 45 1.54 2.33 -5.45
N VAL A 46 1.50 3.39 -6.28
CA VAL A 46 2.49 4.47 -6.24
C VAL A 46 2.28 5.34 -5.01
N GLU A 47 1.05 5.75 -4.74
CA GLU A 47 0.68 6.63 -3.64
C GLU A 47 1.05 5.99 -2.30
N ARG A 48 0.76 4.70 -2.14
CA ARG A 48 1.14 3.93 -0.95
C ARG A 48 2.67 3.79 -0.85
N GLY A 49 3.34 3.44 -1.94
CA GLY A 49 4.81 3.26 -1.96
C GLY A 49 5.61 4.54 -1.73
N PHE A 50 5.09 5.70 -2.15
CA PHE A 50 5.73 7.02 -1.99
C PHE A 50 5.21 7.82 -0.78
N SER A 51 4.17 7.35 -0.10
CA SER A 51 3.47 8.05 0.98
C SER A 51 4.40 8.66 2.03
N GLN A 52 5.41 7.91 2.50
CA GLN A 52 6.36 8.40 3.51
C GLN A 52 7.19 9.59 3.03
N PHE A 53 7.57 9.62 1.76
CA PHE A 53 8.34 10.71 1.18
C PHE A 53 7.45 11.94 0.96
N LEU A 54 6.21 11.73 0.52
CA LEU A 54 5.23 12.80 0.35
C LEU A 54 4.88 13.46 1.69
N MET A 55 4.72 12.67 2.76
CA MET A 55 4.49 13.21 4.11
C MET A 55 5.71 13.99 4.62
N ALA A 56 6.92 13.47 4.42
CA ALA A 56 8.15 14.20 4.77
C ALA A 56 8.30 15.49 3.96
N PHE A 57 7.97 15.46 2.67
CA PHE A 57 7.99 16.61 1.78
C PHE A 57 7.07 17.72 2.27
N LEU A 58 5.82 17.38 2.61
CA LEU A 58 4.87 18.33 3.21
C LEU A 58 5.39 18.87 4.55
N GLY A 59 5.96 18.02 5.41
CA GLY A 59 6.58 18.44 6.66
C GLY A 59 7.67 19.50 6.45
N VAL A 60 8.59 19.26 5.51
CA VAL A 60 9.65 20.22 5.15
C VAL A 60 9.07 21.53 4.59
N MET A 61 8.00 21.48 3.79
CA MET A 61 7.31 22.68 3.30
C MET A 61 6.75 23.51 4.46
N LEU A 62 6.10 22.87 5.44
CA LEU A 62 5.55 23.53 6.61
C LEU A 62 6.65 24.18 7.46
N ILE A 63 7.75 23.47 7.70
CA ILE A 63 8.91 24.03 8.39
C ILE A 63 9.45 25.24 7.61
N GLY A 64 9.57 25.14 6.29
CA GLY A 64 9.97 26.26 5.43
C GLY A 64 9.05 27.47 5.54
N PHE A 65 7.72 27.26 5.62
CA PHE A 65 6.74 28.33 5.75
C PHE A 65 6.84 29.11 7.08
N ILE A 66 7.33 28.47 8.14
CA ILE A 66 7.57 29.13 9.44
C ILE A 66 8.61 30.25 9.29
N PHE A 67 9.67 30.03 8.50
CA PHE A 67 10.75 31.00 8.32
C PHE A 67 10.34 32.19 7.43
N THR A 68 10.36 33.38 8.01
CA THR A 68 10.04 34.64 7.33
C THR A 68 11.18 35.16 6.47
N SER A 69 12.43 34.87 6.84
CA SER A 69 13.59 35.28 6.07
C SER A 69 13.81 34.33 4.88
N PRO A 70 13.92 34.84 3.64
CA PRO A 70 14.13 34.00 2.46
C PRO A 70 15.38 33.14 2.56
N LYS A 71 16.47 33.67 3.12
CA LYS A 71 17.75 32.96 3.26
C LYS A 71 17.61 31.72 4.16
N GLN A 72 17.05 31.87 5.36
CA GLN A 72 16.88 30.72 6.28
C GLN A 72 15.91 29.70 5.71
N ARG A 73 14.77 30.17 5.15
CA ARG A 73 13.79 29.30 4.50
C ARG A 73 14.42 28.47 3.39
N MET A 74 15.19 29.10 2.50
CA MET A 74 15.87 28.40 1.41
C MET A 74 16.84 27.36 1.92
N VAL A 75 17.65 27.68 2.93
CA VAL A 75 18.58 26.72 3.55
C VAL A 75 17.83 25.51 4.09
N VAL A 76 16.78 25.74 4.89
CA VAL A 76 15.98 24.68 5.50
C VAL A 76 15.32 23.79 4.45
N LEU A 77 14.67 24.39 3.44
CA LEU A 77 14.04 23.65 2.35
C LEU A 77 15.05 22.85 1.54
N SER A 78 16.21 23.44 1.24
CA SER A 78 17.24 22.78 0.42
C SER A 78 17.84 21.59 1.16
N VAL A 79 18.18 21.75 2.44
CA VAL A 79 18.69 20.65 3.28
C VAL A 79 17.64 19.55 3.44
N GLY A 80 16.40 19.92 3.76
CA GLY A 80 15.31 18.96 3.94
C GLY A 80 14.99 18.18 2.65
N PHE A 81 14.89 18.87 1.51
CA PHE A 81 14.60 18.20 0.24
C PHE A 81 15.79 17.39 -0.30
N VAL A 82 17.04 17.81 -0.08
CA VAL A 82 18.20 16.96 -0.42
C VAL A 82 18.20 15.69 0.42
N ALA A 83 17.89 15.77 1.72
CA ALA A 83 17.77 14.60 2.57
C ALA A 83 16.66 13.65 2.10
N ILE A 84 15.47 14.18 1.77
CA ILE A 84 14.36 13.38 1.24
C ILE A 84 14.72 12.79 -0.13
N ALA A 85 15.32 13.55 -1.03
CA ALA A 85 15.73 13.08 -2.35
C ALA A 85 16.75 11.95 -2.26
N ALA A 86 17.75 12.07 -1.37
CA ALA A 86 18.72 11.01 -1.12
C ALA A 86 18.06 9.77 -0.51
N TRP A 87 17.22 9.93 0.52
CA TRP A 87 16.49 8.82 1.13
C TRP A 87 15.58 8.11 0.11
N MET A 88 14.85 8.87 -0.70
CA MET A 88 13.99 8.35 -1.76
C MET A 88 14.79 7.61 -2.83
N ALA A 89 15.92 8.17 -3.29
CA ALA A 89 16.79 7.52 -4.28
C ALA A 89 17.37 6.20 -3.76
N LEU A 90 17.85 6.19 -2.51
CA LEU A 90 18.33 4.98 -1.85
C LEU A 90 17.20 3.95 -1.74
N THR A 91 16.01 4.36 -1.29
CA THR A 91 14.91 3.42 -1.10
C THR A 91 14.44 2.78 -2.40
N ILE A 92 14.27 3.59 -3.46
CA ILE A 92 13.70 3.14 -4.73
C ILE A 92 14.69 2.34 -5.57
N TYR A 93 15.96 2.74 -5.63
CA TYR A 93 16.91 2.20 -6.62
C TYR A 93 18.15 1.49 -6.06
N SER A 94 18.47 1.64 -4.77
CA SER A 94 19.63 0.94 -4.22
C SER A 94 19.31 -0.50 -3.87
N SER A 95 20.34 -1.36 -3.87
CA SER A 95 20.21 -2.73 -3.38
C SER A 95 19.85 -2.74 -1.89
N ASN A 96 18.87 -3.55 -1.53
CA ASN A 96 18.22 -3.58 -0.21
C ASN A 96 17.58 -2.25 0.21
N GLY A 97 17.35 -1.32 -0.74
CA GLY A 97 16.70 -0.04 -0.47
C GLY A 97 15.33 -0.17 0.18
N PHE A 98 14.60 -1.27 -0.06
CA PHE A 98 13.30 -1.54 0.54
C PHE A 98 13.32 -1.59 2.08
N GLU A 99 14.48 -1.85 2.70
CA GLU A 99 14.65 -1.75 4.17
C GLU A 99 14.39 -0.34 4.72
N LEU A 100 14.51 0.69 3.88
CA LEU A 100 14.26 2.08 4.22
C LEU A 100 12.77 2.46 4.15
N GLN A 101 11.89 1.52 3.78
CA GLN A 101 10.44 1.70 3.87
C GLN A 101 9.95 1.62 5.32
N ASN A 102 8.80 2.26 5.56
CA ASN A 102 8.12 2.23 6.85
C ASN A 102 7.47 0.85 7.08
N LYS A 103 7.38 0.46 8.36
CA LYS A 103 6.84 -0.84 8.77
C LYS A 103 5.38 -1.05 8.32
N GLY A 104 4.57 0.02 8.33
CA GLY A 104 3.16 -0.07 7.95
C GLY A 104 2.98 -0.50 6.49
N TYR A 105 3.77 0.09 5.58
CA TYR A 105 3.76 -0.27 4.17
C TYR A 105 4.22 -1.72 3.95
N VAL A 106 5.35 -2.12 4.57
CA VAL A 106 5.86 -3.49 4.47
C VAL A 106 4.83 -4.50 5.00
N SER A 107 4.23 -4.22 6.16
CA SER A 107 3.16 -5.05 6.72
C SER A 107 2.00 -5.18 5.76
N ALA A 108 1.56 -4.07 5.15
CA ALA A 108 0.44 -4.10 4.22
C ALA A 108 0.72 -4.93 2.96
N LEU A 109 1.96 -4.92 2.45
CA LEU A 109 2.35 -5.78 1.32
C LEU A 109 2.39 -7.26 1.71
N VAL A 110 2.90 -7.58 2.90
CA VAL A 110 2.89 -8.96 3.42
C VAL A 110 1.47 -9.44 3.59
N THR A 111 0.64 -8.67 4.30
CA THR A 111 -0.71 -9.12 4.63
C THR A 111 -1.57 -9.31 3.39
N SER A 112 -1.39 -8.52 2.32
CA SER A 112 -2.13 -8.76 1.08
C SER A 112 -1.72 -10.05 0.38
N LEU A 113 -0.50 -10.57 0.60
CA LEU A 113 -0.03 -11.83 0.03
C LEU A 113 -0.26 -13.04 0.96
N ASP A 114 -0.22 -12.84 2.28
CA ASP A 114 -0.31 -13.92 3.29
C ASP A 114 -1.72 -14.51 3.44
N GLN A 115 -2.74 -13.91 2.80
CA GLN A 115 -4.10 -14.45 2.68
C GLN A 115 -4.19 -15.83 1.99
N GLU A 116 -3.08 -16.33 1.44
CA GLU A 116 -2.97 -17.71 0.95
C GLU A 116 -2.78 -18.74 2.09
N ALA A 117 -2.35 -18.31 3.28
CA ALA A 117 -2.04 -19.20 4.41
C ALA A 117 -3.21 -19.43 5.38
N THR A 118 -4.37 -18.82 5.12
CA THR A 118 -5.61 -19.00 5.89
C THR A 118 -6.67 -19.76 5.10
N GLY A 119 -6.25 -20.51 4.06
CA GLY A 119 -7.11 -21.44 3.37
C GLY A 119 -7.57 -22.55 4.32
N GLU A 120 -8.70 -22.34 4.99
CA GLU A 120 -9.51 -23.41 5.54
C GLU A 120 -10.06 -24.25 4.38
N THR A 121 -9.31 -25.25 3.94
CA THR A 121 -9.98 -26.54 3.85
C THR A 121 -10.13 -27.04 5.27
N SER A 122 -11.35 -27.01 5.78
CA SER A 122 -11.85 -27.90 6.83
C SER A 122 -11.84 -29.36 6.36
N GLU A 123 -10.74 -29.80 5.73
CA GLU A 123 -10.44 -31.21 5.70
C GLU A 123 -9.94 -31.57 7.10
N PRO A 124 -10.59 -32.52 7.79
CA PRO A 124 -10.09 -32.99 9.06
C PRO A 124 -8.64 -33.39 8.85
N GLU A 125 -7.76 -32.92 9.73
CA GLU A 125 -6.41 -33.45 9.98
C GLU A 125 -6.04 -34.49 8.94
N ILE A 126 -5.39 -34.10 7.82
CA ILE A 126 -4.91 -35.08 6.85
C ILE A 126 -3.84 -35.89 7.60
N VAL A 127 -4.30 -36.93 8.30
CA VAL A 127 -3.55 -38.12 8.58
C VAL A 127 -3.14 -38.56 7.20
N ILE A 128 -1.88 -38.33 6.84
CA ILE A 128 -1.35 -38.74 5.54
C ILE A 128 -1.39 -40.27 5.52
N GLY A 129 -2.52 -40.82 5.12
CA GLY A 129 -2.75 -42.22 4.86
C GLY A 129 -2.62 -42.46 3.36
N GLY A 130 -1.81 -43.45 2.99
CA GLY A 130 -1.68 -43.92 1.61
C GLY A 130 -0.42 -43.40 0.88
N ILE A 131 -0.52 -43.31 -0.44
CA ILE A 131 0.62 -43.12 -1.37
C ILE A 131 1.41 -41.82 -1.08
N ALA A 132 0.73 -40.75 -0.65
CA ALA A 132 1.38 -39.49 -0.30
C ALA A 132 2.28 -39.61 0.95
N GLY A 133 1.96 -40.51 1.89
CA GLY A 133 2.75 -40.76 3.10
C GLY A 133 4.00 -41.56 2.78
N MET A 134 3.84 -42.59 1.95
CA MET A 134 4.98 -43.37 1.42
C MET A 134 5.90 -42.51 0.55
N LEU A 135 5.36 -41.55 -0.21
CA LEU A 135 6.16 -40.63 -1.01
C LEU A 135 6.96 -39.66 -0.13
N LYS A 136 6.35 -39.13 0.95
CA LYS A 136 7.06 -38.30 1.93
C LYS A 136 8.21 -39.06 2.57
N GLU A 137 7.94 -40.26 3.07
CA GLU A 137 8.94 -41.11 3.74
C GLU A 137 10.08 -41.46 2.78
N SER A 138 9.77 -41.78 1.52
CA SER A 138 10.75 -42.05 0.46
C SER A 138 11.62 -40.83 0.12
N LEU A 139 11.07 -39.62 0.17
CA LEU A 139 11.80 -38.36 -0.04
C LEU A 139 12.69 -38.00 1.15
N GLU A 140 12.21 -38.19 2.38
CA GLU A 140 12.99 -37.96 3.61
C GLU A 140 14.13 -38.97 3.75
N GLU A 141 13.91 -40.23 3.39
CA GLU A 141 14.95 -41.28 3.35
C GLU A 141 16.01 -40.99 2.28
N SER A 142 15.63 -40.29 1.21
CA SER A 142 16.56 -39.79 0.18
C SER A 142 17.30 -38.51 0.60
N GLY A 143 17.12 -38.04 1.84
CA GLY A 143 17.78 -36.87 2.41
C GLY A 143 17.15 -35.53 2.03
N VAL A 144 15.94 -35.53 1.47
CA VAL A 144 15.17 -34.33 1.14
C VAL A 144 14.15 -34.08 2.24
N GLU A 145 14.33 -33.00 3.01
CA GLU A 145 13.40 -32.63 4.08
C GLU A 145 12.09 -32.09 3.48
N VAL A 146 10.96 -32.77 3.76
CA VAL A 146 9.65 -32.40 3.23
C VAL A 146 8.80 -31.78 4.33
N ILE A 147 8.82 -30.45 4.39
CA ILE A 147 7.99 -29.66 5.32
C ILE A 147 6.57 -29.58 4.76
N LEU A 148 5.58 -30.05 5.52
CA LEU A 148 4.19 -30.02 5.12
C LEU A 148 3.57 -28.62 5.31
N PRO A 149 2.70 -28.15 4.41
CA PRO A 149 2.00 -26.88 4.55
C PRO A 149 1.27 -26.75 5.90
N SER A 150 0.66 -27.83 6.40
CA SER A 150 -0.03 -27.88 7.69
C SER A 150 0.91 -27.68 8.89
N GLN A 151 2.17 -28.10 8.80
CA GLN A 151 3.19 -27.87 9.83
C GLN A 151 3.70 -26.42 9.82
N VAL A 152 3.79 -25.82 8.63
CA VAL A 152 4.08 -24.39 8.45
C VAL A 152 2.93 -23.54 8.98
N GLU A 153 1.68 -23.94 8.73
CA GLU A 153 0.48 -23.28 9.24
C GLU A 153 0.35 -23.39 10.75
N ALA A 154 0.61 -24.56 11.35
CA ALA A 154 0.63 -24.71 12.80
C ALA A 154 1.73 -23.86 13.47
N ALA A 155 2.91 -23.77 12.85
CA ALA A 155 3.99 -22.89 13.32
C ALA A 155 3.67 -21.39 13.11
N LYS A 156 2.97 -21.04 12.02
CA LYS A 156 2.44 -19.68 11.78
C LYS A 156 1.37 -19.30 12.80
N LYS A 157 0.40 -20.18 13.08
CA LYS A 157 -0.64 -19.95 14.09
C LYS A 157 -0.05 -19.82 15.50
N ALA A 158 0.97 -20.61 15.85
CA ALA A 158 1.71 -20.45 17.11
C ALA A 158 2.54 -19.14 17.18
N GLY A 159 2.94 -18.58 16.05
CA GLY A 159 3.66 -17.28 15.95
C GLY A 159 2.77 -16.05 15.77
N GLN A 160 1.49 -16.23 15.41
CA GLN A 160 0.53 -15.16 15.08
C GLN A 160 -0.09 -14.46 16.30
N GLN A 161 0.22 -14.89 17.53
CA GLN A 161 -0.14 -14.15 18.75
C GLN A 161 0.76 -12.94 19.07
N SER A 162 1.68 -12.54 18.16
CA SER A 162 2.44 -11.30 18.35
C SER A 162 1.84 -10.14 17.57
N ALA A 163 1.06 -9.33 18.28
CA ALA A 163 0.90 -7.93 17.96
C ALA A 163 2.30 -7.27 17.89
N GLY A 164 2.90 -7.26 16.70
CA GLY A 164 4.16 -6.57 16.45
C GLY A 164 5.28 -7.35 15.74
N ALA A 165 5.01 -8.17 14.72
CA ALA A 165 6.06 -8.76 13.88
C ALA A 165 7.14 -7.73 13.48
N ASP A 166 8.42 -8.06 13.65
CA ASP A 166 9.52 -7.14 13.35
C ASP A 166 9.59 -6.82 11.85
N LYS A 167 9.96 -5.59 11.47
CA LYS A 167 10.00 -5.16 10.06
C LYS A 167 10.95 -6.04 9.24
N THR A 168 12.08 -6.42 9.83
CA THR A 168 13.06 -7.31 9.22
C THR A 168 12.46 -8.68 8.89
N HIS A 169 11.63 -9.21 9.79
CA HIS A 169 10.93 -10.47 9.57
C HIS A 169 9.94 -10.36 8.40
N LEU A 170 9.16 -9.28 8.34
CA LEU A 170 8.23 -9.03 7.24
C LEU A 170 8.94 -8.94 5.88
N ILE A 171 10.10 -8.27 5.81
CA ILE A 171 10.90 -8.20 4.58
C ILE A 171 11.43 -9.58 4.19
N LYS A 172 11.92 -10.37 5.15
CA LYS A 172 12.36 -11.75 4.90
C LYS A 172 11.23 -12.62 4.35
N GLN A 173 10.01 -12.45 4.84
CA GLN A 173 8.83 -13.14 4.31
C GLN A 173 8.55 -12.75 2.86
N LEU A 174 8.56 -11.46 2.52
CA LEU A 174 8.41 -11.01 1.12
C LEU A 174 9.50 -11.59 0.22
N LYS A 175 10.75 -11.58 0.69
CA LYS A 175 11.87 -12.17 -0.05
C LYS A 175 11.68 -13.66 -0.28
N LEU A 176 11.27 -14.42 0.74
CA LEU A 176 10.99 -15.86 0.59
C LEU A 176 9.93 -16.10 -0.48
N THR A 177 8.84 -15.34 -0.46
CA THR A 177 7.77 -15.43 -1.47
C THR A 177 8.30 -15.07 -2.87
N TYR A 178 9.18 -14.08 -2.98
CA TYR A 178 9.84 -13.71 -4.24
C TYR A 178 10.74 -14.82 -4.77
N ASP A 179 11.57 -15.40 -3.91
CA ASP A 179 12.52 -16.47 -4.27
C ASP A 179 11.75 -17.69 -4.79
N ILE A 180 10.59 -18.02 -4.20
CA ILE A 180 9.70 -19.09 -4.70
C ILE A 180 9.18 -18.78 -6.11
N ASP A 181 8.78 -17.54 -6.38
CA ASP A 181 8.28 -17.14 -7.70
C ASP A 181 9.40 -17.13 -8.74
N GLN A 182 10.60 -16.71 -8.35
CA GLN A 182 11.77 -16.70 -9.23
C GLN A 182 12.14 -18.10 -9.69
N VAL A 183 12.09 -19.10 -8.81
CA VAL A 183 12.33 -20.51 -9.20
C VAL A 183 11.32 -20.99 -10.24
N LYS A 184 10.11 -20.44 -10.24
CA LYS A 184 9.02 -20.79 -11.17
C LYS A 184 9.01 -19.96 -12.46
N SER A 185 9.86 -18.94 -12.58
CA SER A 185 9.79 -17.95 -13.66
C SER A 185 11.16 -17.60 -14.21
N ASP A 186 11.38 -17.91 -15.50
CA ASP A 186 12.63 -17.58 -16.21
C ASP A 186 12.81 -16.06 -16.46
N SER A 187 11.75 -15.25 -16.26
CA SER A 187 11.78 -13.81 -16.55
C SER A 187 12.07 -12.94 -15.33
N LEU A 188 11.96 -13.48 -14.11
CA LEU A 188 12.23 -12.74 -12.87
C LEU A 188 13.74 -12.57 -12.66
N LYS A 189 14.15 -11.33 -12.40
CA LYS A 189 15.55 -11.00 -12.09
C LYS A 189 15.94 -11.51 -10.69
N PRO A 190 17.24 -11.65 -10.38
CA PRO A 190 17.73 -11.85 -9.02
C PRO A 190 17.17 -10.80 -8.04
N TRP A 191 16.85 -11.20 -6.81
CA TRP A 191 16.42 -10.26 -5.77
C TRP A 191 17.52 -9.24 -5.51
N ASP A 192 17.23 -7.97 -5.77
CA ASP A 192 18.09 -6.83 -5.42
C ASP A 192 17.59 -6.10 -4.16
N GLY A 193 16.33 -6.30 -3.76
CA GLY A 193 15.72 -5.70 -2.58
C GLY A 193 15.49 -4.19 -2.69
N SER A 194 15.53 -3.63 -3.89
CA SER A 194 15.12 -2.25 -4.16
C SER A 194 13.60 -2.12 -4.04
N ALA A 195 13.09 -0.96 -3.59
CA ALA A 195 11.64 -0.78 -3.53
C ALA A 195 11.00 -0.81 -4.93
N PHE A 196 11.72 -0.42 -5.98
CA PHE A 196 11.26 -0.56 -7.36
C PHE A 196 10.94 -2.02 -7.69
N GLN A 197 11.87 -2.94 -7.44
CA GLN A 197 11.68 -4.38 -7.71
C GLN A 197 10.53 -4.95 -6.88
N VAL A 198 10.49 -4.64 -5.58
CA VAL A 198 9.45 -5.17 -4.70
C VAL A 198 8.07 -4.66 -5.11
N MET A 199 7.95 -3.38 -5.47
CA MET A 199 6.69 -2.79 -5.91
C MET A 199 6.19 -3.40 -7.23
N SER A 200 7.05 -3.53 -8.24
CA SER A 200 6.64 -4.08 -9.53
C SER A 200 6.26 -5.55 -9.44
N TRP A 201 7.05 -6.36 -8.72
CA TRP A 201 6.74 -7.77 -8.48
C TRP A 201 5.46 -7.95 -7.66
N HIS A 202 5.32 -7.21 -6.54
CA HIS A 202 4.16 -7.33 -5.68
C HIS A 202 2.87 -6.98 -6.42
N TYR A 203 2.91 -5.92 -7.24
CA TYR A 203 1.79 -5.52 -8.07
C TYR A 203 1.44 -6.58 -9.12
N ALA A 204 2.44 -7.12 -9.83
CA ALA A 204 2.23 -8.20 -10.80
C ALA A 204 1.61 -9.44 -10.13
N LYS A 205 2.16 -9.85 -8.98
CA LYS A 205 1.66 -10.98 -8.20
C LYS A 205 0.24 -10.74 -7.71
N SER A 206 -0.05 -9.53 -7.22
CA SER A 206 -1.38 -9.17 -6.73
C SER A 206 -2.43 -9.19 -7.84
N LEU A 207 -2.13 -8.61 -9.02
CA LEU A 207 -3.03 -8.64 -10.17
C LEU A 207 -3.27 -10.08 -10.67
N GLY A 208 -2.20 -10.89 -10.73
CA GLY A 208 -2.25 -12.26 -11.23
C GLY A 208 -2.83 -13.28 -10.26
N ARG A 209 -3.14 -12.88 -9.01
CA ARG A 209 -3.55 -13.80 -7.95
C ARG A 209 -4.79 -14.61 -8.33
N TYR A 210 -5.83 -13.91 -8.78
CA TYR A 210 -7.08 -14.54 -9.17
C TYR A 210 -7.30 -14.55 -10.69
N PHE A 211 -6.63 -13.63 -11.38
CA PHE A 211 -6.78 -13.41 -12.81
C PHE A 211 -5.44 -13.64 -13.50
N ASN A 212 -5.12 -14.90 -13.81
CA ASN A 212 -3.87 -15.22 -14.51
C ASN A 212 -3.96 -14.86 -16.01
N ASN A 213 -3.97 -13.56 -16.32
CA ASN A 213 -4.00 -13.01 -17.67
C ASN A 213 -2.79 -12.10 -17.94
N PRO A 214 -1.66 -12.67 -18.38
CA PRO A 214 -0.45 -11.89 -18.66
C PRO A 214 -0.64 -10.76 -19.69
N GLN A 215 -1.56 -10.92 -20.64
CA GLN A 215 -1.79 -9.92 -21.70
C GLN A 215 -2.31 -8.58 -21.15
N GLU A 216 -3.07 -8.63 -20.05
CA GLU A 216 -3.54 -7.42 -19.34
C GLU A 216 -2.56 -7.00 -18.25
N ILE A 217 -1.95 -7.95 -17.54
CA ILE A 217 -1.10 -7.64 -16.38
C ILE A 217 0.23 -7.01 -16.80
N GLU A 218 0.91 -7.54 -17.80
CA GLU A 218 2.21 -7.01 -18.23
C GLU A 218 2.18 -5.52 -18.59
N PRO A 219 1.23 -5.00 -19.40
CA PRO A 219 1.17 -3.57 -19.67
C PRO A 219 0.81 -2.75 -18.42
N MET A 220 0.01 -3.27 -17.49
CA MET A 220 -0.28 -2.59 -16.22
C MET A 220 0.97 -2.47 -15.36
N VAL A 221 1.80 -3.51 -15.28
CA VAL A 221 3.08 -3.49 -14.56
C VAL A 221 4.06 -2.51 -15.21
N LYS A 222 4.16 -2.50 -16.55
CA LYS A 222 4.99 -1.51 -17.26
C LYS A 222 4.53 -0.07 -17.01
N ASN A 223 3.22 0.16 -16.95
CA ASN A 223 2.66 1.46 -16.60
C ASN A 223 3.01 1.84 -15.15
N LEU A 224 2.98 0.89 -14.21
CA LEU A 224 3.43 1.11 -12.84
C LEU A 224 4.92 1.46 -12.79
N GLU A 225 5.78 0.69 -13.45
CA GLU A 225 7.23 0.95 -13.51
C GLU A 225 7.51 2.35 -14.05
N LEU A 226 6.85 2.72 -15.16
CA LEU A 226 6.94 4.08 -15.71
C LEU A 226 6.43 5.12 -14.71
N ALA A 227 5.29 4.89 -14.07
CA ALA A 227 4.70 5.81 -13.10
C ALA A 227 5.63 6.03 -11.90
N VAL A 228 6.28 4.99 -11.39
CA VAL A 228 7.28 5.09 -10.31
C VAL A 228 8.42 6.03 -10.72
N HIS A 229 8.96 5.89 -11.93
CA HIS A 229 10.00 6.79 -12.43
C HIS A 229 9.49 8.23 -12.62
N LEU A 230 8.32 8.40 -13.23
CA LEU A 230 7.73 9.72 -13.47
C LEU A 230 7.44 10.45 -12.17
N VAL A 231 6.85 9.77 -11.19
CA VAL A 231 6.56 10.33 -9.87
C VAL A 231 7.84 10.67 -9.12
N PHE A 232 8.85 9.80 -9.17
CA PHE A 232 10.18 10.10 -8.61
C PHE A 232 10.75 11.42 -9.15
N TYR A 233 10.81 11.57 -10.47
CA TYR A 233 11.33 12.80 -11.09
C TYR A 233 10.41 14.00 -10.91
N ALA A 234 9.09 13.80 -10.88
CA ALA A 234 8.12 14.86 -10.62
C ALA A 234 8.28 15.42 -9.20
N ILE A 235 8.51 14.56 -8.20
CA ILE A 235 8.80 14.99 -6.82
C ILE A 235 10.09 15.81 -6.77
N LEU A 236 11.17 15.36 -7.45
CA LEU A 236 12.42 16.14 -7.52
C LEU A 236 12.22 17.50 -8.21
N GLY A 237 11.45 17.53 -9.29
CA GLY A 237 11.06 18.77 -9.96
C GLY A 237 10.25 19.70 -9.05
N ALA A 238 9.30 19.16 -8.30
CA ALA A 238 8.50 19.91 -7.34
C ALA A 238 9.37 20.47 -6.19
N MET A 239 10.32 19.69 -5.66
CA MET A 239 11.30 20.16 -4.67
C MET A 239 12.10 21.36 -5.19
N ALA A 240 12.64 21.26 -6.42
CA ALA A 240 13.39 22.34 -7.04
C ALA A 240 12.53 23.59 -7.26
N LEU A 241 11.28 23.40 -7.71
CA LEU A 241 10.32 24.48 -7.93
C LEU A 241 9.94 25.19 -6.63
N VAL A 242 9.71 24.45 -5.55
CA VAL A 242 9.40 25.02 -4.23
C VAL A 242 10.60 25.79 -3.66
N VAL A 243 11.82 25.25 -3.78
CA VAL A 243 13.05 25.97 -3.36
C VAL A 243 13.25 27.25 -4.18
N PHE A 244 13.03 27.19 -5.49
CA PHE A 244 13.10 28.35 -6.37
C PHE A 244 12.05 29.40 -6.00
N GLY A 245 10.79 28.97 -5.81
CA GLY A 245 9.68 29.82 -5.40
C GLY A 245 9.89 30.51 -4.05
N SER A 246 10.66 29.87 -3.18
CA SER A 246 10.95 30.35 -1.84
C SER A 246 11.98 31.48 -1.76
N ARG A 247 12.59 31.90 -2.88
CA ARG A 247 13.57 33.00 -2.96
C ARG A 247 12.99 34.37 -2.59
N LYS A 248 11.69 34.55 -2.76
CA LYS A 248 10.98 35.80 -2.48
C LYS A 248 9.88 35.54 -1.45
N ASN A 249 9.52 36.57 -0.69
CA ASN A 249 8.36 36.56 0.20
C ASN A 249 7.06 36.95 -0.53
N SER A 250 7.06 36.90 -1.87
CA SER A 250 5.94 37.34 -2.70
C SER A 250 5.84 36.51 -3.97
N GLY A 251 4.63 36.46 -4.53
CA GLY A 251 4.32 35.72 -5.76
C GLY A 251 3.68 34.36 -5.53
N LEU A 252 3.17 33.79 -6.62
CA LEU A 252 2.40 32.54 -6.62
C LEU A 252 3.22 31.35 -6.09
N LEU A 253 4.49 31.25 -6.49
CA LEU A 253 5.35 30.12 -6.11
C LEU A 253 5.69 30.07 -4.62
N TYR A 254 5.69 31.22 -3.93
CA TYR A 254 5.85 31.25 -2.47
C TYR A 254 4.63 30.63 -1.77
N TRP A 255 3.43 30.96 -2.25
CA TRP A 255 2.18 30.46 -1.67
C TRP A 255 1.98 28.96 -1.85
N LEU A 256 2.67 28.32 -2.81
CA LEU A 256 2.68 26.86 -2.93
C LEU A 256 3.13 26.16 -1.66
N LEU A 257 4.00 26.78 -0.85
CA LEU A 257 4.46 26.24 0.44
C LEU A 257 3.32 25.91 1.42
N ILE A 258 2.20 26.63 1.33
CA ILE A 258 1.09 26.50 2.27
C ILE A 258 -0.19 26.05 1.58
N VAL A 259 -0.44 26.47 0.34
CA VAL A 259 -1.64 26.10 -0.42
C VAL A 259 -1.66 24.60 -0.72
N VAL A 260 -0.51 23.99 -1.06
CA VAL A 260 -0.45 22.54 -1.32
C VAL A 260 -0.79 21.72 -0.07
N PRO A 261 -0.17 21.96 1.11
CA PRO A 261 -0.61 21.32 2.35
C PRO A 261 -2.08 21.58 2.73
N ILE A 262 -2.60 22.80 2.52
CA ILE A 262 -4.02 23.11 2.77
C ILE A 262 -4.92 22.26 1.88
N ALA A 263 -4.55 22.05 0.62
CA ALA A 263 -5.33 21.29 -0.35
C ALA A 263 -5.22 19.76 -0.17
N LEU A 264 -4.41 19.26 0.77
CA LEU A 264 -4.20 17.83 0.98
C LEU A 264 -5.50 17.01 1.16
N PRO A 265 -6.50 17.43 1.96
CA PRO A 265 -7.75 16.67 2.09
C PRO A 265 -8.52 16.58 0.77
N LEU A 266 -8.48 17.63 -0.05
CA LEU A 266 -9.13 17.64 -1.36
C LEU A 266 -8.42 16.67 -2.31
N PHE A 267 -7.08 16.72 -2.38
CA PHE A 267 -6.32 15.78 -3.20
C PHE A 267 -6.55 14.34 -2.78
N PHE A 268 -6.65 14.06 -1.48
CA PHE A 268 -6.98 12.72 -0.98
C PHE A 268 -8.35 12.25 -1.47
N VAL A 269 -9.39 13.08 -1.42
CA VAL A 269 -10.73 12.70 -1.92
C VAL A 269 -10.73 12.47 -3.42
N ILE A 270 -10.01 13.30 -4.19
CA ILE A 270 -9.89 13.14 -5.64
C ILE A 270 -9.21 11.81 -5.97
N ASP A 271 -8.07 11.53 -5.36
CA ASP A 271 -7.30 10.31 -5.58
C ASP A 271 -8.09 9.06 -5.17
N TYR A 272 -8.66 9.06 -3.96
CA TYR A 272 -9.53 7.99 -3.48
C TYR A 272 -10.70 7.73 -4.43
N SER A 273 -11.39 8.79 -4.88
CA SER A 273 -12.51 8.67 -5.81
C SER A 273 -12.08 8.14 -7.18
N ALA A 274 -10.90 8.53 -7.66
CA ALA A 274 -10.34 8.04 -8.91
C ALA A 274 -10.05 6.54 -8.84
N TRP A 275 -9.50 6.05 -7.72
CA TRP A 275 -9.30 4.62 -7.50
C TRP A 275 -10.61 3.85 -7.40
N LEU A 276 -11.61 4.36 -6.68
CA LEU A 276 -12.94 3.73 -6.65
C LEU A 276 -13.56 3.65 -8.05
N TRP A 277 -13.46 4.72 -8.82
CA TRP A 277 -13.94 4.74 -10.20
C TRP A 277 -13.21 3.69 -11.05
N TRP A 278 -11.88 3.65 -10.95
CA TRP A 278 -11.05 2.69 -11.66
C TRP A 278 -11.45 1.24 -11.33
N TYR A 279 -11.66 0.93 -10.05
CA TYR A 279 -12.10 -0.39 -9.59
C TYR A 279 -13.42 -0.83 -10.22
N GLY A 280 -14.41 0.06 -10.26
CA GLY A 280 -15.72 -0.28 -10.80
C GLY A 280 -15.85 -0.13 -12.32
N HIS A 281 -14.83 0.39 -13.02
CA HIS A 281 -14.80 0.54 -14.48
C HIS A 281 -13.71 -0.28 -15.18
N THR A 282 -12.82 -0.91 -14.43
CA THR A 282 -11.74 -1.77 -14.93
C THR A 282 -11.97 -3.19 -14.43
N LEU A 283 -13.09 -3.77 -14.84
CA LEU A 283 -13.51 -5.12 -14.48
C LEU A 283 -12.89 -6.13 -15.45
N ASN A 284 -12.39 -7.23 -14.91
CA ASN A 284 -11.84 -8.34 -15.66
C ASN A 284 -12.94 -9.29 -16.13
N ASP A 285 -12.91 -9.68 -17.40
CA ASP A 285 -13.90 -10.56 -18.02
C ASP A 285 -13.86 -12.01 -17.49
N MET A 286 -12.80 -12.41 -16.78
CA MET A 286 -12.69 -13.72 -16.12
C MET A 286 -13.48 -13.81 -14.80
N GLY A 287 -14.10 -12.71 -14.35
CA GLY A 287 -15.02 -12.77 -13.20
C GLY A 287 -16.20 -13.71 -13.47
N ALA A 288 -16.61 -14.48 -12.45
CA ALA A 288 -17.73 -15.41 -12.57
C ALA A 288 -19.07 -14.70 -12.86
N PHE A 289 -19.23 -13.47 -12.39
CA PHE A 289 -20.41 -12.64 -12.61
C PHE A 289 -20.03 -11.35 -13.33
N SER A 290 -20.59 -11.13 -14.52
CA SER A 290 -20.46 -9.85 -15.21
C SER A 290 -21.39 -8.82 -14.58
N VAL A 291 -20.80 -7.81 -13.95
CA VAL A 291 -21.52 -6.65 -13.42
C VAL A 291 -21.36 -5.45 -14.35
N LYS A 292 -22.39 -4.61 -14.45
CA LYS A 292 -22.25 -3.35 -15.18
C LYS A 292 -21.26 -2.43 -14.46
N PRO A 293 -20.47 -1.63 -15.19
CA PRO A 293 -19.62 -0.64 -14.56
C PRO A 293 -20.38 0.22 -13.56
N PHE A 294 -19.79 0.39 -12.39
CA PHE A 294 -20.36 1.18 -11.30
C PHE A 294 -19.24 1.94 -10.59
N MET A 295 -19.59 2.78 -9.63
CA MET A 295 -18.61 3.44 -8.78
C MET A 295 -18.99 3.13 -7.34
N PRO A 296 -18.08 2.51 -6.54
CA PRO A 296 -18.30 2.37 -5.12
C PRO A 296 -18.56 3.73 -4.46
N THR A 297 -19.38 3.74 -3.41
CA THR A 297 -19.75 4.96 -2.70
C THR A 297 -18.51 5.62 -2.07
N VAL A 298 -18.26 6.88 -2.44
CA VAL A 298 -17.15 7.67 -1.89
C VAL A 298 -17.38 7.99 -0.41
N PHE A 299 -18.58 8.46 -0.05
CA PHE A 299 -18.95 8.77 1.32
C PHE A 299 -20.40 8.36 1.63
N GLY A 300 -20.61 7.81 2.82
CA GLY A 300 -21.90 7.36 3.31
C GLY A 300 -22.19 5.89 2.99
N ASP A 301 -23.47 5.57 3.07
CA ASP A 301 -23.96 4.21 2.84
C ASP A 301 -24.26 3.98 1.36
N GLY A 302 -23.75 2.88 0.83
CA GLY A 302 -23.99 2.42 -0.53
C GLY A 302 -24.63 1.04 -0.56
N LYS A 303 -25.05 0.64 -1.76
CA LYS A 303 -25.52 -0.72 -2.02
C LYS A 303 -24.88 -1.25 -3.29
N VAL A 304 -24.22 -2.40 -3.18
CA VAL A 304 -23.64 -3.14 -4.30
C VAL A 304 -24.22 -4.55 -4.26
N ALA A 305 -25.09 -4.86 -5.22
CA ALA A 305 -25.92 -6.07 -5.21
C ALA A 305 -26.70 -6.22 -3.88
N GLN A 306 -26.45 -7.29 -3.11
CA GLN A 306 -27.09 -7.54 -1.81
C GLN A 306 -26.28 -7.01 -0.62
N PHE A 307 -25.11 -6.44 -0.87
CA PHE A 307 -24.25 -5.91 0.18
C PHE A 307 -24.49 -4.42 0.38
N THR A 308 -24.53 -4.00 1.65
CA THR A 308 -24.46 -2.60 2.04
C THR A 308 -23.01 -2.23 2.27
N THR A 309 -22.57 -1.11 1.71
CA THR A 309 -21.23 -0.58 1.92
C THR A 309 -21.30 0.62 2.85
N HIS A 310 -20.38 0.70 3.82
CA HIS A 310 -20.28 1.83 4.73
C HIS A 310 -18.94 2.52 4.50
N SER A 311 -18.96 3.68 3.83
CA SER A 311 -17.75 4.45 3.52
C SER A 311 -17.68 5.73 4.33
N TYR A 312 -16.93 5.70 5.43
CA TYR A 312 -16.78 6.84 6.32
C TYR A 312 -15.31 7.19 6.57
N PRO A 313 -14.97 8.48 6.60
CA PRO A 313 -13.60 8.90 6.86
C PRO A 313 -13.17 8.49 8.27
N TYR A 314 -11.99 7.87 8.36
CA TYR A 314 -11.38 7.55 9.64
C TYR A 314 -10.59 8.76 10.20
N ILE A 315 -10.00 8.59 11.38
CA ILE A 315 -9.33 9.67 12.13
C ILE A 315 -8.24 10.38 11.31
N GLY A 316 -7.54 9.67 10.43
CA GLY A 316 -6.50 10.25 9.56
C GLY A 316 -7.05 11.36 8.65
N PHE A 317 -8.22 11.15 8.05
CA PHE A 317 -8.87 12.17 7.22
C PHE A 317 -9.35 13.36 8.06
N GLY A 318 -9.94 13.10 9.23
CA GLY A 318 -10.34 14.17 10.16
C GLY A 318 -9.16 15.05 10.58
N LEU A 319 -8.01 14.44 10.87
CA LEU A 319 -6.77 15.17 11.19
C LEU A 319 -6.26 15.98 9.99
N MET A 320 -6.34 15.46 8.76
CA MET A 320 -5.99 16.21 7.55
C MET A 320 -6.88 17.44 7.37
N VAL A 321 -8.20 17.31 7.56
CA VAL A 321 -9.14 18.44 7.47
C VAL A 321 -8.84 19.49 8.55
N LEU A 322 -8.63 19.06 9.80
CA LEU A 322 -8.27 19.97 10.89
C LEU A 322 -6.98 20.74 10.57
N MET A 323 -5.94 20.04 10.10
CA MET A 323 -4.68 20.67 9.70
C MET A 323 -4.88 21.66 8.55
N SER A 324 -5.69 21.33 7.54
CA SER A 324 -6.02 22.25 6.45
C SER A 324 -6.62 23.57 6.96
N LEU A 325 -7.57 23.50 7.91
CA LEU A 325 -8.19 24.68 8.52
C LEU A 325 -7.18 25.52 9.32
N VAL A 326 -6.33 24.87 10.13
CA VAL A 326 -5.28 25.54 10.90
C VAL A 326 -4.28 26.24 9.98
N LEU A 327 -3.86 25.58 8.91
CA LEU A 327 -2.92 26.14 7.93
C LEU A 327 -3.55 27.26 7.12
N ALA A 328 -4.85 27.20 6.81
CA ALA A 328 -5.57 28.29 6.17
C ALA A 328 -5.58 29.55 7.04
N MET A 329 -5.80 29.42 8.35
CA MET A 329 -5.68 30.55 9.29
C MET A 329 -4.24 31.09 9.33
N ALA A 330 -3.23 30.22 9.39
CA ALA A 330 -1.83 30.62 9.35
C ALA A 330 -1.46 31.36 8.05
N ALA A 331 -2.01 30.94 6.92
CA ALA A 331 -1.85 31.61 5.62
C ALA A 331 -2.45 33.02 5.64
N LEU A 332 -3.64 33.22 6.21
CA LEU A 332 -4.26 34.53 6.35
C LEU A 332 -3.44 35.47 7.24
N LEU A 333 -2.92 34.97 8.37
CA LEU A 333 -2.04 35.74 9.25
C LEU A 333 -0.74 36.15 8.53
N ARG A 334 -0.13 35.23 7.78
CA ARG A 334 1.05 35.53 6.97
C ARG A 334 0.76 36.56 5.88
N PHE A 335 -0.40 36.48 5.24
CA PHE A 335 -0.82 37.43 4.22
C PHE A 335 -0.92 38.85 4.79
N LYS A 336 -1.47 39.00 6.01
CA LYS A 336 -1.52 40.28 6.70
C LYS A 336 -0.12 40.82 7.02
N GLN A 337 0.75 39.99 7.58
CA GLN A 337 2.13 40.35 7.93
C GLN A 337 3.00 40.79 6.73
N LEU A 338 2.69 40.32 5.53
CA LEU A 338 3.42 40.70 4.30
C LEU A 338 2.87 41.97 3.65
N LYS A 339 1.70 42.43 4.10
CA LYS A 339 1.03 43.64 3.61
C LYS A 339 1.38 44.87 4.45
N ASP A 340 1.65 44.65 5.73
CA ASP A 340 2.22 45.61 6.69
C ASP A 340 3.73 45.77 6.48
#